data_AF-A0A495ILM1-F1
#
_entry.id   AF-A0A495ILM1-F1
#
_cell.length_a   1.000
_cell.length_b   1.000
_cell.length_c   1.000
_cell.angle_alpha   90.00
_cell.angle_beta   90.00
_cell.angle_gamma   90.00
#
_symmetry.space_group_name_H-M   'P 1'
#
loop_
_entity.id
_entity.type
_entity.pdbx_description
1 polymer ?
#
loop_
_entity_poly.entity_id
_entity_poly.type
_entity_poly.pdbx_seq_one_letter_code
_entity_poly.pdbx_strand_id
1 'polypeptide(L)'
;MALAGVGIAAAAIIAVVVVSAHATPEFDACPAVGYVTTVDVRIAGDAADVHDVRLCTTGGCSAPAAEAAWATPETGASAPATTPADDGSTSSIPEKPTGPELPAPVPPTGAARVEAPSLAFVNTEIPRTWEFELPTGNPRRVSAAAYGADGRALAGRVFDLRWHRNSPGDRCDLSESTGAVTLHVGS
;
A
#
# COMPACT_ATOMS: atom_id res chain seq x y z
N MET A 1 -69.62 -50.11 -52.83
CA MET A 1 -70.40 -49.50 -51.73
C MET A 1 -69.40 -49.05 -50.66
N ALA A 2 -69.58 -47.83 -50.17
CA ALA A 2 -68.74 -47.07 -49.24
C ALA A 2 -68.39 -47.84 -47.95
N LEU A 3 -67.38 -47.51 -47.13
CA LEU A 3 -67.04 -46.19 -46.58
C LEU A 3 -65.55 -46.06 -46.25
N ALA A 4 -65.04 -44.85 -46.49
CA ALA A 4 -63.85 -44.28 -45.89
C ALA A 4 -64.07 -44.04 -44.38
N GLY A 5 -63.04 -44.29 -43.56
CA GLY A 5 -63.02 -43.97 -42.13
C GLY A 5 -61.76 -43.17 -41.77
N VAL A 6 -61.96 -41.87 -41.60
CA VAL A 6 -61.00 -40.86 -41.11
C VAL A 6 -60.71 -41.11 -39.62
N GLY A 7 -59.46 -40.92 -39.17
CA GLY A 7 -59.10 -41.19 -37.77
C GLY A 7 -57.83 -40.51 -37.24
N ILE A 8 -57.85 -39.17 -37.18
CA ILE A 8 -57.18 -38.32 -36.19
C ILE A 8 -55.64 -38.40 -36.10
N ALA A 9 -54.96 -37.51 -36.83
CA ALA A 9 -53.60 -37.11 -36.51
C ALA A 9 -53.61 -36.19 -35.28
N ALA A 10 -53.15 -36.70 -34.13
CA ALA A 10 -52.95 -35.90 -32.93
C ALA A 10 -51.72 -35.00 -33.11
N ALA A 11 -51.95 -33.74 -33.47
CA ALA A 11 -50.90 -32.71 -33.42
C ALA A 11 -50.63 -32.36 -31.95
N ALA A 12 -49.56 -32.93 -31.39
CA ALA A 12 -49.05 -32.54 -30.08
C ALA A 12 -48.46 -31.12 -30.19
N ILE A 13 -49.19 -30.13 -29.68
CA ILE A 13 -48.71 -28.76 -29.52
C ILE A 13 -47.69 -28.77 -28.37
N ILE A 14 -46.41 -28.82 -28.70
CA ILE A 14 -45.33 -28.58 -27.73
C ILE A 14 -45.34 -27.08 -27.45
N ALA A 15 -45.99 -26.69 -26.36
CA ALA A 15 -45.88 -25.35 -25.81
C ALA A 15 -44.46 -25.18 -25.24
N VAL A 16 -43.54 -24.64 -26.04
CA VAL A 16 -42.24 -24.20 -25.56
C VAL A 16 -42.48 -22.96 -24.70
N VAL A 17 -42.62 -23.16 -23.40
CA VAL A 17 -42.57 -22.08 -22.42
C VAL A 17 -41.11 -21.60 -22.39
N VAL A 18 -40.79 -20.62 -23.23
CA VAL A 18 -39.56 -19.84 -23.08
C VAL A 18 -39.73 -19.02 -21.81
N VAL A 19 -39.31 -19.59 -20.68
CA VAL A 19 -39.11 -18.81 -19.45
C VAL A 19 -37.94 -17.88 -19.75
N SER A 20 -38.24 -16.70 -20.27
CA SER A 20 -37.32 -15.58 -20.28
C SER A 20 -37.10 -15.19 -18.83
N ALA A 21 -36.13 -15.86 -18.19
CA ALA A 21 -35.53 -15.38 -16.97
C ALA A 21 -35.01 -13.97 -17.28
N HIS A 22 -35.75 -12.96 -16.83
CA HIS A 22 -35.26 -11.60 -16.80
C HIS A 22 -34.03 -11.63 -15.89
N ALA A 23 -32.85 -11.74 -16.51
CA ALA A 23 -31.61 -11.32 -15.88
C ALA A 23 -31.76 -9.82 -15.66
N THR A 24 -32.37 -9.43 -14.55
CA THR A 24 -32.16 -8.10 -14.02
C THR A 24 -30.65 -7.93 -13.95
N PRO A 25 -30.07 -6.89 -14.55
CA PRO A 25 -28.68 -6.56 -14.27
C PRO A 25 -28.66 -6.28 -12.77
N GLU A 26 -28.18 -7.25 -12.01
CA GLU A 26 -27.75 -7.03 -10.64
C GLU A 26 -26.68 -5.97 -10.80
N PHE A 27 -27.04 -4.73 -10.47
CA PHE A 27 -26.05 -3.68 -10.31
C PHE A 27 -25.22 -4.16 -9.13
N ASP A 28 -24.10 -4.83 -9.43
CA ASP A 28 -22.98 -5.05 -8.52
C ASP A 28 -22.42 -3.67 -8.16
N ALA A 29 -23.20 -2.91 -7.41
CA ALA A 29 -22.74 -1.69 -6.78
C ALA A 29 -21.78 -2.17 -5.69
N CYS A 30 -20.51 -2.24 -6.05
CA CYS A 30 -19.46 -2.51 -5.09
C CYS A 30 -19.64 -1.52 -3.93
N PRO A 31 -19.68 -1.99 -2.67
CA PRO A 31 -19.66 -1.08 -1.55
C PRO A 31 -18.47 -0.13 -1.74
N ALA A 32 -18.56 1.08 -1.21
CA ALA A 32 -17.45 2.03 -1.22
C ALA A 32 -16.32 1.52 -0.30
N VAL A 33 -15.69 0.41 -0.69
CA VAL A 33 -14.50 -0.15 -0.07
C VAL A 33 -13.36 0.71 -0.58
N GLY A 34 -12.62 1.30 0.36
CA GLY A 34 -11.44 2.08 0.03
C GLY A 34 -10.44 1.24 -0.78
N TYR A 35 -9.74 1.89 -1.68
CA TYR A 35 -8.60 1.30 -2.37
C TYR A 35 -7.48 1.09 -1.35
N VAL A 36 -7.16 -0.17 -1.03
CA VAL A 36 -6.05 -0.49 -0.12
C VAL A 36 -4.91 -1.10 -0.92
N THR A 37 -3.74 -0.47 -0.83
CA THR A 37 -2.50 -0.95 -1.44
C THR A 37 -1.51 -1.35 -0.37
N THR A 38 -1.05 -2.60 -0.38
CA THR A 38 -0.14 -3.13 0.64
C THR A 38 1.27 -3.42 0.11
N VAL A 39 2.27 -3.12 0.94
CA VAL A 39 3.67 -3.51 0.74
C VAL A 39 4.16 -4.25 1.98
N ASP A 40 4.63 -5.47 1.79
CA ASP A 40 5.22 -6.26 2.88
C ASP A 40 6.74 -6.14 2.83
N VAL A 41 7.34 -5.73 3.95
CA VAL A 41 8.79 -5.72 4.15
C VAL A 41 9.16 -6.87 5.07
N ARG A 42 9.85 -7.86 4.52
CA ARG A 42 10.39 -9.01 5.26
C ARG A 42 11.82 -8.74 5.67
N ILE A 43 12.13 -8.93 6.94
CA ILE A 43 13.51 -8.84 7.45
C ILE A 43 14.17 -10.23 7.40
N ALA A 44 15.36 -10.26 6.81
CA ALA A 44 16.25 -11.42 6.78
C ALA A 44 17.54 -11.12 7.56
N GLY A 45 18.15 -12.14 8.18
CA GLY A 45 19.34 -11.99 9.02
C GLY A 45 19.00 -11.72 10.49
N ASP A 46 19.69 -10.76 11.10
CA ASP A 46 19.62 -10.43 12.53
C ASP A 46 18.36 -9.61 12.89
N ALA A 47 17.19 -10.19 12.60
CA ALA A 47 15.90 -9.53 12.79
C ALA A 47 15.57 -9.20 14.25
N ALA A 48 16.26 -9.81 15.22
CA ALA A 48 16.05 -9.56 16.64
C ALA A 48 16.52 -8.16 17.08
N ASP A 49 17.44 -7.55 16.33
CA ASP A 49 17.95 -6.21 16.61
C ASP A 49 17.07 -5.11 15.98
N VAL A 50 16.15 -5.48 15.10
CA VAL A 50 15.25 -4.54 14.43
C VAL A 50 14.10 -4.18 15.36
N HIS A 51 13.99 -2.89 15.66
CA HIS A 51 12.94 -2.31 16.49
C HIS A 51 11.91 -1.54 15.65
N ASP A 52 12.32 -0.97 14.51
CA ASP A 52 11.43 -0.20 13.63
C ASP A 52 11.81 -0.43 12.17
N VAL A 53 10.82 -0.37 11.28
CA VAL A 53 11.01 -0.39 9.83
C VAL A 53 10.23 0.77 9.24
N ARG A 54 10.90 1.59 8.44
CA ARG A 54 10.29 2.72 7.76
C ARG A 54 10.26 2.51 6.27
N LEU A 55 9.11 2.78 5.68
CA LEU A 55 8.90 2.80 4.24
C LEU A 55 8.72 4.25 3.79
N CYS A 56 9.53 4.69 2.83
CA CYS A 56 9.42 6.01 2.23
C CYS A 56 9.02 5.92 0.76
N THR A 57 8.16 6.87 0.39
CA THR A 57 7.74 7.17 -0.97
C THR A 57 8.17 8.59 -1.31
N THR A 58 7.84 9.06 -2.52
CA THR A 58 7.99 10.48 -2.87
C THR A 58 7.09 11.41 -2.04
N GLY A 59 6.04 10.87 -1.41
CA GLY A 59 5.09 11.63 -0.59
C GLY A 59 5.46 11.70 0.89
N GLY A 60 6.53 11.03 1.33
CA GLY A 60 6.93 10.98 2.74
C GLY A 60 7.29 9.57 3.22
N CYS A 61 7.64 9.47 4.49
CA CYS A 61 7.99 8.21 5.15
C CYS A 61 6.91 7.80 6.15
N SER A 62 6.78 6.49 6.38
CA SER A 62 5.99 5.97 7.49
C SER A 62 6.56 6.43 8.83
N ALA A 63 5.64 6.78 9.74
CA ALA A 63 5.96 7.00 11.13
C ALA A 63 5.98 5.65 11.88
N PRO A 64 6.80 5.51 12.93
CA PRO A 64 6.71 4.37 13.84
C PRO A 64 5.29 4.25 14.42
N ALA A 65 4.83 3.03 14.66
CA ALA A 65 3.46 2.75 15.11
C ALA A 65 3.07 3.49 16.41
N ALA A 66 4.04 3.69 17.31
CA ALA A 66 3.85 4.45 18.55
C ALA A 66 3.51 5.93 18.29
N GLU A 67 4.00 6.50 17.18
CA GLU A 67 3.68 7.88 16.77
C GLU A 67 2.35 7.98 16.03
N ALA A 68 1.95 6.92 15.31
CA ALA A 68 0.67 6.87 14.62
C ALA A 68 -0.53 6.78 15.59
N ALA A 69 -0.36 6.15 16.75
CA ALA A 69 -1.44 5.93 17.71
C ALA A 69 -2.04 7.20 18.34
N TRP A 70 -1.32 8.34 18.31
CA TRP A 70 -1.81 9.62 18.84
C TRP A 70 -2.06 10.67 17.75
N ALA A 71 -1.78 10.36 16.49
CA ALA A 71 -2.14 11.20 15.36
C ALA A 71 -3.66 11.08 15.11
N THR A 72 -4.47 11.71 15.96
CA THR A 72 -5.84 12.05 15.58
C THR A 72 -5.78 12.82 14.27
N PRO A 73 -6.60 12.50 13.24
CA PRO A 73 -6.68 13.30 12.03
C PRO A 73 -7.19 14.69 12.43
N GLU A 74 -6.26 15.62 12.67
CA GLU A 74 -6.59 17.01 12.94
C GLU A 74 -7.20 17.58 11.66
N THR A 75 -8.53 17.54 11.61
CA THR A 75 -9.31 18.14 10.54
C THR A 75 -9.15 19.65 10.67
N GLY A 76 -8.22 20.21 9.88
CA GLY A 76 -8.19 21.61 9.49
C GLY A 76 -8.13 22.63 10.62
N ALA A 77 -6.93 22.92 11.12
CA ALA A 77 -6.63 24.21 11.72
C ALA A 77 -5.25 24.67 11.26
N SER A 78 -5.21 25.49 10.21
CA SER A 78 -3.99 26.18 9.76
C SER A 78 -3.35 26.91 10.95
N ALA A 79 -2.22 26.39 11.44
CA ALA A 79 -1.38 27.14 12.37
C ALA A 79 -0.69 28.30 11.62
N PRO A 80 -0.63 29.51 12.20
CA PRO A 80 0.04 30.65 11.57
C PRO A 80 1.56 30.40 11.48
N ALA A 81 2.10 30.58 10.28
CA ALA A 81 3.53 30.53 9.99
C ALA A 81 4.27 31.56 10.86
N THR A 82 5.07 31.08 11.80
CA THR A 82 6.07 31.91 12.49
C THR A 82 7.40 31.68 11.80
N THR A 83 7.87 32.69 11.07
CA THR A 83 9.20 32.71 10.44
C THR A 83 10.28 32.83 11.53
N PRO A 84 11.26 31.93 11.62
CA PRO A 84 12.48 32.22 12.36
C PRO A 84 13.43 32.98 11.44
N ALA A 85 13.92 34.11 11.94
CA ALA A 85 14.99 34.86 11.32
C ALA A 85 16.29 34.05 11.33
N ASP A 86 16.99 34.13 10.21
CA ASP A 86 18.40 33.82 10.00
C ASP A 86 19.27 34.47 11.09
N ASP A 87 20.17 33.69 11.71
CA ASP A 87 21.38 34.23 12.31
C ASP A 87 22.53 33.23 12.10
N GLY A 88 23.52 33.68 11.34
CA GLY A 88 24.65 32.88 10.90
C GLY A 88 25.62 32.50 12.01
N SER A 89 26.21 31.32 11.88
CA SER A 89 27.54 31.04 12.42
C SER A 89 28.19 29.89 11.69
N THR A 90 29.24 30.22 10.95
CA THR A 90 30.22 29.30 10.38
C THR A 90 31.14 28.77 11.49
N SER A 91 31.21 27.45 11.64
CA SER A 91 32.33 26.79 12.28
C SER A 91 32.64 25.48 11.55
N SER A 92 33.73 25.52 10.79
CA SER A 92 34.30 24.37 10.12
C SER A 92 35.19 23.61 11.11
N ILE A 93 34.90 22.33 11.32
CA ILE A 93 35.84 21.37 11.92
C ILE A 93 36.31 20.44 10.79
N PRO A 94 37.61 20.14 10.66
CA PRO A 94 38.09 19.18 9.67
C PRO A 94 37.95 17.75 10.21
N GLU A 95 37.16 16.91 9.53
CA GLU A 95 37.05 15.49 9.87
C GLU A 95 37.71 14.57 8.83
N LYS A 96 38.32 13.52 9.37
CA LYS A 96 39.30 12.57 8.82
C LYS A 96 38.67 11.60 7.79
N PRO A 97 39.40 11.18 6.73
CA PRO A 97 38.84 10.29 5.72
C PRO A 97 38.72 8.85 6.27
N THR A 98 37.50 8.30 6.29
CA THR A 98 37.23 6.90 6.64
C THR A 98 36.32 6.24 5.59
N GLY A 99 36.92 5.39 4.75
CA GLY A 99 36.25 4.30 4.01
C GLY A 99 35.20 4.65 2.94
N PRO A 100 34.85 3.68 2.06
CA PRO A 100 33.69 3.80 1.18
C PRO A 100 32.41 3.64 2.02
N GLU A 101 31.95 4.75 2.58
CA GLU A 101 30.63 4.90 3.17
C GLU A 101 29.57 4.65 2.09
N LEU A 102 28.63 3.73 2.32
CA LEU A 102 27.41 3.70 1.53
C LEU A 102 26.72 5.05 1.72
N PRO A 103 26.34 5.77 0.66
CA PRO A 103 25.71 7.07 0.80
C PRO A 103 24.47 6.92 1.68
N ALA A 104 24.49 7.59 2.83
CA ALA A 104 23.30 7.75 3.66
C ALA A 104 22.17 8.31 2.78
N PRO A 105 20.92 7.87 2.97
CA PRO A 105 19.79 8.48 2.28
C PRO A 105 19.79 9.97 2.60
N VAL A 106 20.10 10.81 1.62
CA VAL A 106 20.05 12.26 1.79
C VAL A 106 18.57 12.64 1.84
N PRO A 107 18.05 13.17 2.96
CA PRO A 107 16.71 13.73 2.96
C PRO A 107 16.67 14.89 1.96
N PRO A 108 15.62 15.02 1.13
CA PRO A 108 15.54 16.09 0.14
C PRO A 108 15.59 17.46 0.86
N THR A 109 16.71 18.17 0.69
CA THR A 109 16.89 19.52 1.24
C THR A 109 16.11 20.49 0.36
N GLY A 110 15.12 21.18 0.94
CA GLY A 110 14.32 22.18 0.23
C GLY A 110 12.95 21.72 -0.28
N ALA A 111 12.48 20.53 0.08
CA ALA A 111 11.05 20.26 -0.02
C ALA A 111 10.35 21.16 0.99
N ALA A 112 9.53 22.10 0.50
CA ALA A 112 8.50 22.71 1.33
C ALA A 112 7.81 21.58 2.12
N ARG A 113 7.53 21.80 3.41
CA ARG A 113 6.74 20.88 4.23
C ARG A 113 5.32 20.87 3.65
N VAL A 114 5.16 20.20 2.51
CA VAL A 114 3.88 19.72 2.04
C VAL A 114 3.44 18.79 3.14
N GLU A 115 2.32 19.12 3.75
CA GLU A 115 1.63 18.25 4.71
C GLU A 115 1.50 16.90 4.01
N ALA A 116 2.40 15.98 4.36
CA ALA A 116 2.40 14.66 3.79
C ALA A 116 1.00 14.12 4.08
N PRO A 117 0.27 13.59 3.08
CA PRO A 117 -1.00 12.93 3.37
C PRO A 117 -0.74 11.99 4.52
N SER A 118 -1.54 12.05 5.59
CA SER A 118 -1.34 11.22 6.77
C SER A 118 -1.39 9.76 6.31
N LEU A 119 -0.20 9.20 6.09
CA LEU A 119 -0.05 7.83 5.67
C LEU A 119 -0.30 7.02 6.93
N ALA A 120 -1.55 6.59 7.12
CA ALA A 120 -1.93 5.68 8.18
C ALA A 120 -1.36 4.29 7.81
N PHE A 121 -0.09 4.09 8.10
CA PHE A 121 0.55 2.79 7.97
C PHE A 121 0.20 1.97 9.20
N VAL A 122 -0.72 1.02 9.06
CA VAL A 122 -0.98 0.04 10.12
C VAL A 122 0.12 -1.01 10.04
N ASN A 123 1.13 -0.89 10.90
CA ASN A 123 2.14 -1.93 11.03
C ASN A 123 1.59 -3.08 11.89
N THR A 124 1.20 -4.17 11.24
CA THR A 124 0.92 -5.44 11.94
C THR A 124 2.21 -6.25 12.00
N GLU A 125 2.86 -6.29 13.17
CA GLU A 125 4.07 -7.10 13.38
C GLU A 125 3.74 -8.60 13.40
N ILE A 126 3.80 -9.23 12.24
CA ILE A 126 3.99 -10.68 12.14
C ILE A 126 5.49 -10.91 12.37
N PRO A 127 5.96 -11.94 13.12
CA PRO A 127 7.38 -12.11 13.39
C PRO A 127 8.21 -12.02 12.09
N ARG A 128 8.99 -10.93 11.98
CA ARG A 128 9.88 -10.55 10.86
C ARG A 128 9.23 -9.96 9.59
N THR A 129 7.94 -9.60 9.61
CA THR A 129 7.28 -8.94 8.48
C THR A 129 6.54 -7.70 8.96
N TRP A 130 6.79 -6.58 8.28
CA TRP A 130 6.12 -5.30 8.46
C TRP A 130 5.22 -5.06 7.25
N GLU A 131 3.93 -4.91 7.49
CA GLU A 131 2.96 -4.57 6.46
C GLU A 131 2.75 -3.04 6.44
N PHE A 132 2.72 -2.47 5.24
CA PHE A 132 2.50 -1.04 5.02
C PHE A 132 1.30 -0.83 4.11
N GLU A 133 0.22 -0.26 4.65
CA GLU A 133 -0.90 0.25 3.87
C GLU A 133 -0.58 1.64 3.33
N LEU A 134 -0.64 1.79 2.02
CA LEU A 134 -0.48 3.08 1.34
C LEU A 134 -1.86 3.65 1.04
N PRO A 135 -2.23 4.82 1.61
CA PRO A 135 -3.56 5.40 1.39
C PRO A 135 -3.74 5.98 -0.01
N THR A 136 -2.66 6.24 -0.76
CA THR A 136 -2.76 6.81 -2.10
C THR A 136 -1.72 6.22 -3.06
N GLY A 137 -2.25 5.54 -4.08
CA GLY A 137 -1.53 5.17 -5.29
C GLY A 137 -0.62 3.94 -5.17
N ASN A 138 -0.01 3.62 -6.30
CA ASN A 138 0.83 2.44 -6.49
C ASN A 138 2.24 2.91 -6.87
N PRO A 139 3.06 3.36 -5.90
CA PRO A 139 4.41 3.82 -6.20
C PRO A 139 5.19 2.71 -6.89
N ARG A 140 5.90 3.04 -7.97
CA ARG A 140 6.78 2.09 -8.67
C ARG A 140 8.09 1.84 -7.93
N ARG A 141 8.42 2.74 -7.01
CA ARG A 141 9.69 2.74 -6.27
C ARG A 141 9.49 3.25 -4.87
N VAL A 142 10.08 2.56 -3.91
CA VAL A 142 10.09 2.92 -2.49
C VAL A 142 11.48 2.69 -1.90
N SER A 143 11.78 3.32 -0.78
CA SER A 143 12.94 2.95 0.04
C SER A 143 12.47 2.42 1.39
N ALA A 144 13.03 1.30 1.82
CA ALA A 144 12.79 0.78 3.16
C ALA A 144 14.10 0.81 3.96
N ALA A 145 13.99 1.13 5.26
CA ALA A 145 15.10 1.09 6.19
C ALA A 145 14.66 0.45 7.51
N ALA A 146 15.52 -0.39 8.07
CA ALA A 146 15.35 -1.01 9.38
C ALA A 146 16.21 -0.26 10.41
N TYR A 147 15.67 -0.05 11.59
CA TYR A 147 16.28 0.72 12.66
C TYR A 147 16.34 -0.10 13.95
N GLY A 148 17.40 0.10 14.72
CA GLY A 148 17.54 -0.43 16.07
C GLY A 148 16.75 0.40 17.09
N ALA A 149 16.70 -0.09 18.33
CA ALA A 149 16.04 0.60 19.44
C ALA A 149 16.68 1.97 19.77
N ASP A 150 17.95 2.16 19.39
CA ASP A 150 18.69 3.42 19.49
C ASP A 150 18.35 4.42 18.36
N GLY A 151 17.49 4.04 17.41
CA GLY A 151 17.15 4.83 16.23
C GLY A 151 18.22 4.80 15.13
N ARG A 152 19.29 4.00 15.27
CA ARG A 152 20.32 3.87 14.24
C ARG A 152 19.83 2.96 13.11
N ALA A 153 20.10 3.35 11.87
CA ALA A 153 19.82 2.49 10.72
C ALA A 153 20.71 1.23 10.75
N LEU A 154 20.07 0.06 10.73
CA LEU A 154 20.72 -1.24 10.65
C LEU A 154 20.86 -1.71 9.19
N ALA A 155 19.88 -1.35 8.34
CA ALA A 155 19.89 -1.64 6.92
C ALA A 155 19.00 -0.64 6.16
N GLY A 156 19.29 -0.44 4.87
CA GLY A 156 18.45 0.38 3.99
C GLY A 156 18.59 -0.04 2.53
N ARG A 157 17.48 -0.03 1.78
CA ARG A 157 17.47 -0.39 0.36
C ARG A 157 16.32 0.28 -0.39
N VAL A 158 16.55 0.55 -1.67
CA VAL A 158 15.53 0.97 -2.64
C VAL A 158 14.97 -0.26 -3.35
N PHE A 159 13.64 -0.32 -3.47
CA PHE A 159 12.92 -1.40 -4.14
C PHE A 159 12.09 -0.84 -5.28
N ASP A 160 12.15 -1.51 -6.44
CA ASP A 160 11.18 -1.32 -7.51
C ASP A 160 10.00 -2.29 -7.28
N LEU A 161 8.81 -1.74 -7.19
CA LEU A 161 7.59 -2.46 -6.83
C LEU A 161 6.82 -2.92 -8.07
N ARG A 162 6.20 -4.10 -7.98
CA ARG A 162 5.31 -4.63 -9.00
C ARG A 162 3.96 -4.97 -8.40
N TRP A 163 2.98 -4.15 -8.70
CA TRP A 163 1.63 -4.28 -8.20
C TRP A 163 0.86 -5.36 -8.95
N HIS A 164 0.08 -6.14 -8.21
CA HIS A 164 -0.88 -7.09 -8.75
C HIS A 164 -2.15 -7.05 -7.93
N ARG A 165 -3.28 -7.32 -8.60
CA ARG A 165 -4.57 -7.47 -7.92
C ARG A 165 -4.58 -8.76 -7.11
N ASN A 166 -5.09 -8.68 -5.89
CA ASN A 166 -5.19 -9.84 -5.01
C ASN A 166 -6.24 -10.84 -5.51
N SER A 167 -7.36 -10.35 -6.06
CA SER A 167 -8.44 -11.18 -6.61
C SER A 167 -8.69 -10.91 -8.09
N PRO A 168 -7.93 -11.54 -9.01
CA PRO A 168 -8.13 -11.34 -10.44
C PRO A 168 -9.49 -11.90 -10.88
N GLY A 169 -10.46 -11.01 -11.09
CA GLY A 169 -11.82 -11.35 -11.55
C GLY A 169 -12.92 -10.82 -10.66
N ASP A 170 -12.60 -10.45 -9.42
CA ASP A 170 -13.52 -9.72 -8.56
C ASP A 170 -13.55 -8.26 -9.02
N ARG A 171 -14.73 -7.78 -9.40
CA ARG A 171 -14.94 -6.40 -9.86
C ARG A 171 -14.93 -5.41 -8.70
N CYS A 172 -15.17 -5.88 -7.50
CA CYS A 172 -15.30 -5.09 -6.29
C CYS A 172 -14.06 -5.11 -5.41
N ASP A 173 -13.22 -6.14 -5.53
CA ASP A 173 -11.89 -6.14 -4.93
C ASP A 173 -10.92 -5.28 -5.77
N LEU A 174 -10.65 -4.08 -5.26
CA LEU A 174 -9.64 -3.19 -5.82
C LEU A 174 -8.33 -3.23 -5.04
N SER A 175 -8.16 -4.18 -4.12
CA SER A 175 -6.91 -4.31 -3.37
C SER A 175 -5.78 -4.81 -4.26
N GLU A 176 -4.64 -4.14 -4.16
CA GLU A 176 -3.42 -4.52 -4.85
C GLU A 176 -2.26 -4.68 -3.86
N SER A 177 -1.37 -5.63 -4.14
CA SER A 177 -0.18 -5.87 -3.34
C SER A 177 1.06 -6.02 -4.24
N THR A 178 2.25 -5.96 -3.65
CA THR A 178 3.52 -6.03 -4.39
C THR A 178 4.28 -7.35 -4.20
N GLY A 179 3.76 -8.22 -3.35
CA GLY A 179 4.53 -9.32 -2.76
C GLY A 179 5.58 -8.80 -1.77
N ALA A 180 6.15 -9.70 -0.97
CA ALA A 180 7.12 -9.30 0.04
C ALA A 180 8.47 -8.88 -0.57
N VAL A 181 8.93 -7.69 -0.21
CA VAL A 181 10.32 -7.26 -0.45
C VAL A 181 11.19 -7.68 0.73
N THR A 182 12.42 -8.11 0.46
CA THR A 182 13.34 -8.57 1.52
C THR A 182 14.42 -7.53 1.82
N LEU A 183 14.53 -7.14 3.07
CA LEU A 183 15.59 -6.28 3.61
C LEU A 183 16.50 -7.13 4.51
N HIS A 184 17.79 -7.17 4.17
CA HIS A 184 18.79 -7.95 4.92
C HIS A 184 19.44 -7.08 6.00
N VAL A 185 19.45 -7.58 7.23
CA VAL A 185 20.04 -6.95 8.43
C VAL A 185 21.15 -7.87 8.95
N GLY A 186 22.30 -7.29 9.27
CA GLY A 186 23.52 -8.05 9.54
C GLY A 186 24.22 -8.45 8.24
N SER A 187 25.54 -8.23 8.19
CA SER A 187 26.42 -8.55 7.07
C SER A 187 27.40 -9.64 7.45
#